data_AF-A0A534UMY0-F1
#
_entry.id   AF-A0A534UMY0-F1
#
_cell.length_a   1.000
_cell.length_b   1.000
_cell.length_c   1.000
_cell.angle_alpha   90.00
_cell.angle_beta   90.00
_cell.angle_gamma   90.00
#
_symmetry.space_group_name_H-M   'P 1'
#
loop_
_entity.id
_entity.type
_entity.pdbx_description
1 polymer ?
#
loop_
_entity_poly.entity_id
_entity_poly.type
_entity_poly.pdbx_seq_one_letter_code
_entity_poly.pdbx_strand_id
1 'polypeptide(L)'
;MIAAPFAFLWALSPAVGHWISLPPRAVGARPLSANDARTLRLTARRTWRFFETFVGSEDHALPPDNFQEEPAPVVAHRTSPTNIGLYLLSTIAAHDFGWLGMVATIERLEATLGTMNGLERFHGHFYNWYDTRDLRPLAPKYLSSVDSGNLAGHLVALHQSCQELINRPLLGPWVFSGITDAILLVRASSRAISDDRRTQTVTRKHLDDALDALAGALNPVPVTTGEWVLRLAELETLARTLVDIARTLTAERGDSADAEVLVWAEAVFEDIESHLRDLDMVLPWARLVFGNAVPHPTIDAEQASGSTEIAHLFLTLPTLADTPDRCETAIDELTAFRARLANDSTVQRDASSRIDSLIDSLAGSAAASRALVRRLSTLSQLSRTLFDAMEFDPIIASTQVVTTC
;
A
#
# COMPACT_ATOMS: atom_id res chain seq x y z
N MET A 1 35.02 7.06 -51.01
CA MET A 1 35.44 7.22 -49.60
C MET A 1 34.33 7.80 -48.70
N ILE A 2 33.05 7.48 -48.94
CA ILE A 2 31.93 8.02 -48.15
C ILE A 2 31.56 7.10 -46.98
N ALA A 3 31.82 5.79 -47.09
CA ALA A 3 31.46 4.80 -46.06
C ALA A 3 32.43 4.72 -44.87
N ALA A 4 33.67 5.18 -45.02
CA ALA A 4 34.70 5.12 -43.98
C ALA A 4 34.32 5.82 -42.65
N PRO A 5 33.77 7.05 -42.65
CA PRO A 5 33.32 7.67 -41.39
C PRO A 5 32.17 6.91 -40.72
N PHE A 6 31.24 6.33 -41.48
CA PHE A 6 30.15 5.54 -40.92
C PHE A 6 30.62 4.22 -40.33
N ALA A 7 31.55 3.52 -41.01
CA ALA A 7 32.15 2.30 -40.50
C ALA A 7 32.97 2.54 -39.22
N PHE A 8 33.68 3.68 -39.14
CA PHE A 8 34.40 4.09 -37.94
C PHE A 8 33.46 4.38 -36.77
N LEU A 9 32.38 5.15 -37.00
CA LEU A 9 31.36 5.41 -35.98
C LEU A 9 30.67 4.12 -35.51
N TRP A 10 30.38 3.21 -36.44
CA TRP A 10 29.79 1.92 -36.12
C TRP A 10 30.74 1.06 -35.26
N ALA A 11 32.02 1.03 -35.60
CA ALA A 11 33.04 0.34 -34.79
C ALA A 11 33.24 0.98 -33.40
N LEU A 12 33.05 2.29 -33.27
CA LEU A 12 33.11 2.98 -31.97
C LEU A 12 31.84 2.80 -31.12
N SER A 13 30.71 2.41 -31.73
CA SER A 13 29.42 2.36 -31.05
C SER A 13 29.38 1.50 -29.77
N PRO A 14 30.07 0.33 -29.68
CA PRO A 14 30.09 -0.46 -28.44
C PRO A 14 30.86 0.24 -27.32
N ALA A 15 31.94 0.98 -27.66
CA ALA A 15 32.72 1.73 -26.69
C ALA A 15 31.93 2.94 -26.15
N VAL A 16 31.20 3.65 -27.02
CA VAL A 16 30.28 4.72 -26.64
C VAL A 16 29.12 4.16 -25.80
N GLY A 17 28.54 3.03 -26.22
CA GLY A 17 27.49 2.34 -25.48
C GLY A 17 27.94 1.92 -24.08
N HIS A 18 29.14 1.34 -23.96
CA HIS A 18 29.74 1.01 -22.67
C HIS A 18 29.96 2.25 -21.81
N TRP A 19 30.51 3.32 -22.40
CA TRP A 19 30.78 4.58 -21.69
C TRP A 19 29.51 5.24 -21.15
N ILE A 20 28.42 5.26 -21.92
CA ILE A 20 27.12 5.80 -21.48
C ILE A 20 26.44 4.86 -20.46
N SER A 21 26.71 3.56 -20.52
CA SER A 21 26.18 2.56 -19.57
C SER A 21 26.94 2.53 -18.25
N LEU A 22 28.10 3.19 -18.14
CA LEU A 22 28.78 3.33 -16.86
C LEU A 22 27.90 4.15 -15.92
N PRO A 23 27.75 3.73 -14.65
CA PRO A 23 26.98 4.49 -13.69
C PRO A 23 27.53 5.92 -13.63
N PRO A 24 26.66 6.94 -13.73
CA PRO A 24 27.11 8.32 -13.52
C PRO A 24 27.89 8.38 -12.22
N ARG A 25 29.01 9.09 -12.20
CA ARG A 25 29.65 9.43 -10.93
C ARG A 25 28.55 9.99 -10.05
N ALA A 26 28.40 9.43 -8.84
CA ALA A 26 27.45 9.92 -7.84
C ALA A 26 27.88 11.32 -7.38
N VAL A 27 27.79 12.30 -8.28
CA VAL A 27 27.84 13.72 -7.98
C VAL A 27 26.56 13.96 -7.20
N GLY A 28 26.72 14.05 -5.88
CA GLY A 28 25.65 13.95 -4.89
C GLY A 28 24.30 14.40 -5.41
N ALA A 29 23.39 13.44 -5.57
CA ALA A 29 22.00 13.72 -5.88
C ALA A 29 21.53 14.75 -4.84
N ARG A 30 21.31 15.99 -5.29
CA ARG A 30 20.75 17.01 -4.40
C ARG A 30 19.38 16.49 -3.95
N PRO A 31 19.07 16.52 -2.65
CA PRO A 31 17.74 16.14 -2.20
C PRO A 31 16.73 17.03 -2.94
N LEU A 32 15.65 16.40 -3.43
CA LEU A 32 14.56 17.12 -4.07
C LEU A 32 14.05 18.22 -3.13
N SER A 33 13.64 19.36 -3.69
CA SER A 33 12.96 20.37 -2.89
C SER A 33 11.66 19.78 -2.34
N ALA A 34 11.20 20.28 -1.18
CA ALA A 34 9.94 19.81 -0.60
C ALA A 34 8.75 20.02 -1.56
N ASN A 35 8.81 21.04 -2.42
CA ASN A 35 7.78 21.31 -3.41
C ASN A 35 7.82 20.31 -4.59
N ASP A 36 9.01 19.94 -5.07
CA ASP A 36 9.15 18.95 -6.14
C ASP A 36 8.74 17.56 -5.64
N ALA A 37 9.18 17.19 -4.44
CA ALA A 37 8.76 15.94 -3.80
C ALA A 37 7.24 15.86 -3.65
N ARG A 38 6.60 16.94 -3.18
CA ARG A 38 5.14 17.03 -3.09
C ARG A 38 4.49 16.89 -4.47
N THR A 39 4.99 17.61 -5.48
CA THR A 39 4.44 17.55 -6.85
C THR A 39 4.49 16.12 -7.39
N LEU A 40 5.62 15.43 -7.24
CA LEU A 40 5.78 14.05 -7.67
C LEU A 40 4.87 13.09 -6.90
N ARG A 41 4.72 13.24 -5.59
CA ARG A 41 3.78 12.44 -4.78
C ARG A 41 2.34 12.61 -5.24
N LEU A 42 1.89 13.85 -5.45
CA LEU A 42 0.52 14.11 -5.90
C LEU A 42 0.25 13.62 -7.33
N THR A 43 1.26 13.67 -8.21
CA THR A 43 1.17 13.03 -9.54
C THR A 43 1.07 11.52 -9.39
N ALA A 44 1.91 10.91 -8.56
CA ALA A 44 1.90 9.46 -8.35
C ALA A 44 0.58 8.97 -7.72
N ARG A 45 -0.02 9.70 -6.75
CA ARG A 45 -1.34 9.36 -6.18
C ARG A 45 -2.45 9.43 -7.22
N ARG A 46 -2.43 10.44 -8.12
CA ARG A 46 -3.34 10.52 -9.27
C ARG A 46 -3.14 9.37 -10.24
N THR A 47 -1.90 8.99 -10.52
CA THR A 47 -1.60 7.84 -11.38
C THR A 47 -2.06 6.53 -10.74
N TRP A 48 -1.89 6.36 -9.44
CA TRP A 48 -2.32 5.16 -8.72
C TRP A 48 -3.85 4.95 -8.78
N ARG A 49 -4.64 6.03 -8.83
CA ARG A 49 -6.09 5.98 -9.04
C ARG A 49 -6.48 5.19 -10.30
N PHE A 50 -5.63 5.16 -11.33
CA PHE A 50 -5.84 4.28 -12.49
C PHE A 50 -6.00 2.82 -12.06
N PHE A 51 -5.11 2.31 -11.22
CA PHE A 51 -5.18 0.93 -10.76
C PHE A 51 -6.31 0.69 -9.75
N GLU A 52 -6.66 1.69 -8.94
CA GLU A 52 -7.85 1.62 -8.07
C GLU A 52 -9.14 1.50 -8.87
N THR A 53 -9.21 2.20 -10.01
CA THR A 53 -10.41 2.25 -10.85
C THR A 53 -10.52 1.04 -11.78
N PHE A 54 -9.42 0.62 -12.41
CA PHE A 54 -9.46 -0.32 -13.52
C PHE A 54 -8.96 -1.74 -13.18
N VAL A 55 -8.44 -1.98 -11.97
CA VAL A 55 -8.06 -3.34 -11.55
C VAL A 55 -9.14 -3.89 -10.61
N GLY A 56 -10.13 -4.54 -11.21
CA GLY A 56 -11.27 -5.13 -10.51
C GLY A 56 -11.43 -6.63 -10.75
N SER A 57 -12.51 -7.20 -10.20
CA SER A 57 -12.86 -8.60 -10.39
C SER A 57 -13.25 -8.94 -11.84
N GLU A 58 -13.82 -7.99 -12.58
CA GLU A 58 -14.17 -8.13 -14.01
C GLU A 58 -12.94 -8.51 -14.86
N ASP A 59 -11.80 -7.90 -14.53
CA ASP A 59 -10.52 -8.09 -15.22
C ASP A 59 -9.59 -9.07 -14.48
N HIS A 60 -10.15 -9.91 -13.59
CA HIS A 60 -9.41 -10.91 -12.81
C HIS A 60 -8.21 -10.34 -12.04
N ALA A 61 -8.36 -9.12 -11.52
CA ALA A 61 -7.30 -8.36 -10.86
C ALA A 61 -6.04 -8.13 -11.73
N LEU A 62 -6.18 -8.11 -13.05
CA LEU A 62 -5.11 -7.74 -13.99
C LEU A 62 -5.29 -6.28 -14.46
N PRO A 63 -4.20 -5.51 -14.60
CA PRO A 63 -4.27 -4.15 -15.13
C PRO A 63 -4.55 -4.16 -16.64
N PRO A 64 -5.44 -3.29 -17.14
CA PRO A 64 -5.60 -3.13 -18.58
C PRO A 64 -4.37 -2.49 -19.20
N ASP A 65 -4.25 -2.61 -20.52
CA ASP A 65 -3.15 -2.06 -21.29
C ASP A 65 -3.21 -0.53 -21.36
N ASN A 66 -4.41 0.00 -21.54
CA ASN A 66 -4.66 1.43 -21.54
C ASN A 66 -6.13 1.74 -21.23
N PHE A 67 -6.35 2.97 -20.82
CA PHE A 67 -7.65 3.61 -20.78
C PHE A 67 -7.58 4.85 -21.67
N GLN A 68 -8.59 5.00 -22.52
CA GLN A 68 -8.73 6.15 -23.40
C GLN A 68 -9.91 6.99 -22.93
N GLU A 69 -9.66 8.23 -22.50
CA GLU A 69 -10.70 9.17 -22.07
C GLU A 69 -11.42 9.82 -23.26
N GLU A 70 -10.64 10.29 -24.24
CA GLU A 70 -11.13 10.98 -25.43
C GLU A 70 -10.96 10.09 -26.67
N PRO A 71 -11.96 10.01 -27.58
CA PRO A 71 -13.20 10.78 -27.62
C PRO A 71 -14.32 10.20 -26.74
N ALA A 72 -14.15 8.98 -26.23
CA ALA A 72 -15.06 8.35 -25.29
C ALA A 72 -14.29 7.38 -24.38
N PRO A 73 -14.75 7.16 -23.14
CA PRO A 73 -14.16 6.20 -22.20
C PRO A 73 -14.12 4.79 -22.80
N VAL A 74 -12.91 4.27 -23.03
CA VAL A 74 -12.68 2.89 -23.49
C VAL A 74 -11.54 2.27 -22.70
N VAL A 75 -11.82 1.12 -22.07
CA VAL A 75 -10.81 0.28 -21.41
C VAL A 75 -10.35 -0.79 -22.39
N ALA A 76 -9.04 -0.88 -22.60
CA ALA A 76 -8.46 -1.98 -23.36
C ALA A 76 -8.34 -3.22 -22.44
N HIS A 77 -9.36 -4.09 -22.47
CA HIS A 77 -9.42 -5.36 -21.72
C HIS A 77 -8.40 -6.41 -22.22
N ARG A 78 -7.13 -6.02 -22.21
CA ARG A 78 -5.98 -6.86 -22.47
C ARG A 78 -4.84 -6.41 -21.59
N THR A 79 -3.90 -7.30 -21.27
CA THR A 79 -2.73 -6.97 -20.48
C THR A 79 -1.47 -7.62 -21.04
N SER A 80 -0.32 -7.13 -20.60
CA SER A 80 1.02 -7.62 -20.97
C SER A 80 1.83 -8.01 -19.72
N PRO A 81 2.87 -8.85 -19.85
CA PRO A 81 3.75 -9.18 -18.72
C PRO A 81 4.36 -7.93 -18.06
N THR A 82 4.71 -6.91 -18.86
CA THR A 82 5.21 -5.62 -18.36
C THR A 82 4.16 -4.89 -17.54
N ASN A 83 2.92 -4.78 -18.02
CA ASN A 83 1.84 -4.07 -17.32
C ASN A 83 1.50 -4.75 -15.99
N ILE A 84 1.42 -6.08 -15.98
CA ILE A 84 1.19 -6.86 -14.76
C ILE A 84 2.32 -6.62 -13.75
N GLY A 85 3.58 -6.75 -14.18
CA GLY A 85 4.73 -6.53 -13.29
C GLY A 85 4.80 -5.09 -12.75
N LEU A 86 4.49 -4.10 -13.59
CA LEU A 86 4.41 -2.70 -13.17
C LEU A 86 3.31 -2.47 -12.13
N TYR A 87 2.13 -3.07 -12.30
CA TYR A 87 1.05 -2.98 -11.31
C TYR A 87 1.42 -3.62 -9.97
N LEU A 88 2.07 -4.80 -9.98
CA LEU A 88 2.54 -5.44 -8.75
C LEU A 88 3.48 -4.51 -7.96
N LEU A 89 4.46 -3.88 -8.63
CA LEU A 89 5.34 -2.91 -7.96
C LEU A 89 4.66 -1.59 -7.62
N SER A 90 3.69 -1.15 -8.42
CA SER A 90 2.87 0.04 -8.09
C SER A 90 2.05 -0.18 -6.82
N THR A 91 1.59 -1.41 -6.59
CA THR A 91 0.88 -1.80 -5.36
C THR A 91 1.80 -1.71 -4.14
N ILE A 92 3.05 -2.19 -4.25
CA ILE A 92 4.07 -2.00 -3.19
C ILE A 92 4.34 -0.50 -2.98
N ALA A 93 4.53 0.26 -4.06
CA ALA A 93 4.78 1.70 -3.95
C ALA A 93 3.62 2.45 -3.27
N ALA A 94 2.36 2.09 -3.57
CA ALA A 94 1.19 2.66 -2.91
C ALA A 94 1.17 2.38 -1.40
N HIS A 95 1.59 1.18 -0.99
CA HIS A 95 1.81 0.87 0.43
C HIS A 95 2.92 1.75 1.04
N ASP A 96 4.06 1.86 0.36
CA ASP A 96 5.19 2.68 0.82
C ASP A 96 4.85 4.17 0.95
N PHE A 97 4.00 4.68 0.06
CA PHE A 97 3.49 6.04 0.13
C PHE A 97 2.47 6.25 1.26
N GLY A 98 1.90 5.18 1.82
CA GLY A 98 0.88 5.20 2.87
C GLY A 98 -0.55 5.29 2.36
N TRP A 99 -0.80 5.02 1.07
CA TRP A 99 -2.14 5.03 0.47
C TRP A 99 -2.88 3.69 0.64
N LEU A 100 -2.15 2.62 0.96
CA LEU A 100 -2.71 1.30 1.24
C LEU A 100 -2.15 0.74 2.55
N GLY A 101 -3.03 0.14 3.34
CA GLY A 101 -2.65 -0.73 4.44
C GLY A 101 -2.05 -2.06 3.96
N MET A 102 -1.40 -2.77 4.87
CA MET A 102 -0.77 -4.07 4.67
C MET A 102 -1.77 -5.12 4.18
N VAL A 103 -2.95 -5.23 4.80
CA VAL A 103 -3.95 -6.24 4.44
C VAL A 103 -4.44 -6.03 3.00
N ALA A 104 -4.79 -4.80 2.64
CA ALA A 104 -5.24 -4.46 1.29
C ALA A 104 -4.14 -4.69 0.24
N THR A 105 -2.89 -4.41 0.59
CA THR A 105 -1.72 -4.67 -0.25
C THR A 105 -1.57 -6.17 -0.54
N ILE A 106 -1.61 -7.01 0.51
CA ILE A 106 -1.52 -8.47 0.36
C ILE A 106 -2.67 -9.01 -0.49
N GLU A 107 -3.91 -8.57 -0.25
CA GLU A 107 -5.09 -9.01 -1.00
C GLU A 107 -4.97 -8.69 -2.50
N ARG A 108 -4.50 -7.49 -2.86
CA ARG A 108 -4.26 -7.11 -4.28
C ARG A 108 -3.18 -7.97 -4.92
N LEU A 109 -2.07 -8.21 -4.22
CA LEU A 109 -0.97 -9.05 -4.72
C LEU A 109 -1.40 -10.51 -4.89
N GLU A 110 -2.11 -11.07 -3.90
CA GLU A 110 -2.66 -12.44 -3.95
C GLU A 110 -3.62 -12.63 -5.11
N ALA A 111 -4.55 -11.69 -5.33
CA ALA A 111 -5.48 -11.76 -6.44
C ALA A 111 -4.76 -11.78 -7.80
N THR A 112 -3.82 -10.85 -7.99
CA THR A 112 -3.07 -10.71 -9.24
C THR A 112 -2.18 -11.92 -9.50
N LEU A 113 -1.35 -12.32 -8.53
CA LEU A 113 -0.45 -13.47 -8.67
C LEU A 113 -1.22 -14.79 -8.75
N GLY A 114 -2.36 -14.90 -8.08
CA GLY A 114 -3.28 -16.02 -8.20
C GLY A 114 -3.76 -16.19 -9.65
N THR A 115 -4.22 -15.11 -10.28
CA THR A 115 -4.59 -15.10 -11.71
C THR A 115 -3.40 -15.44 -12.61
N MET A 116 -2.25 -14.79 -12.40
CA MET A 116 -1.03 -15.04 -13.19
C MET A 116 -0.61 -16.51 -13.18
N ASN A 117 -0.72 -17.17 -12.02
CA ASN A 117 -0.32 -18.57 -11.90
C ASN A 117 -1.21 -19.52 -12.73
N GLY A 118 -2.42 -19.10 -13.11
CA GLY A 118 -3.31 -19.84 -13.99
C GLY A 118 -3.12 -19.57 -15.49
N LEU A 119 -2.34 -18.56 -15.88
CA LEU A 119 -2.20 -18.18 -17.29
C LEU A 119 -1.40 -19.22 -18.10
N GLU A 120 -1.82 -19.42 -19.35
CA GLU A 120 -1.09 -20.23 -20.33
C GLU A 120 0.29 -19.59 -20.59
N ARG A 121 1.35 -20.40 -20.53
CA ARG A 121 2.75 -19.96 -20.64
C ARG A 121 3.52 -20.87 -21.59
N PHE A 122 4.62 -20.38 -22.13
CA PHE A 122 5.55 -21.15 -22.97
C PHE A 122 6.95 -21.09 -22.37
N HIS A 123 7.51 -22.24 -21.95
CA HIS A 123 8.83 -22.31 -21.29
C HIS A 123 8.96 -21.33 -20.09
N GLY A 124 7.90 -21.24 -19.29
CA GLY A 124 7.79 -20.31 -18.16
C GLY A 124 7.55 -18.85 -18.52
N HIS A 125 7.66 -18.46 -19.80
CA HIS A 125 7.36 -17.12 -20.26
C HIS A 125 5.87 -16.90 -20.50
N PHE A 126 5.41 -15.71 -20.14
CA PHE A 126 4.07 -15.23 -20.44
C PHE A 126 4.02 -14.72 -21.89
N TYR A 127 2.91 -14.99 -22.58
CA TYR A 127 2.63 -14.39 -23.89
C TYR A 127 2.47 -12.88 -23.77
N ASN A 128 2.73 -12.15 -24.86
CA ASN A 128 2.71 -10.68 -24.82
C ASN A 128 1.33 -10.10 -24.49
N TRP A 129 0.25 -10.82 -24.81
CA TRP A 129 -1.12 -10.32 -24.67
C TRP A 129 -2.06 -11.40 -24.15
N TYR A 130 -2.82 -11.05 -23.12
CA TYR A 130 -3.96 -11.82 -22.60
C TYR A 130 -5.20 -10.93 -22.59
N ASP A 131 -6.38 -11.49 -22.86
CA ASP A 131 -7.65 -10.83 -22.55
C ASP A 131 -7.86 -10.89 -21.03
N THR A 132 -8.14 -9.76 -20.39
CA THR A 132 -8.27 -9.70 -18.93
C THR A 132 -9.59 -10.27 -18.41
N ARG A 133 -10.59 -10.44 -19.28
CA ARG A 133 -11.93 -10.94 -18.89
C ARG A 133 -12.09 -12.44 -19.04
N ASP A 134 -11.30 -13.09 -19.90
CA ASP A 134 -11.37 -14.54 -20.09
C ASP A 134 -10.02 -15.26 -19.96
N LEU A 135 -8.95 -14.51 -19.69
CA LEU A 135 -7.58 -14.99 -19.43
C LEU A 135 -6.91 -15.72 -20.61
N ARG A 136 -7.52 -15.74 -21.80
CA ARG A 136 -6.92 -16.41 -22.94
C ARG A 136 -5.79 -15.57 -23.54
N PRO A 137 -4.67 -16.18 -23.94
CA PRO A 137 -3.67 -15.49 -24.74
C PRO A 137 -4.26 -15.05 -26.09
N LEU A 138 -3.97 -13.81 -26.49
CA LEU A 138 -4.46 -13.21 -27.72
C LEU A 138 -3.57 -13.59 -28.93
N ALA A 139 -4.19 -13.70 -30.10
CA ALA A 139 -3.47 -13.98 -31.35
C ALA A 139 -2.90 -12.68 -31.98
N PRO A 140 -1.71 -12.73 -32.61
CA PRO A 140 -0.79 -13.88 -32.65
C PRO A 140 -0.13 -14.11 -31.28
N LYS A 141 0.03 -15.38 -30.90
CA LYS A 141 0.77 -15.74 -29.68
C LYS A 141 2.26 -15.56 -29.96
N TYR A 142 2.90 -14.62 -29.27
CA TYR A 142 4.34 -14.43 -29.32
C TYR A 142 4.90 -14.08 -27.94
N LEU A 143 6.21 -14.28 -27.80
CA LEU A 143 6.98 -13.91 -26.62
C LEU A 143 7.80 -12.65 -26.90
N SER A 144 7.87 -11.76 -25.92
CA SER A 144 8.74 -10.58 -25.96
C SER A 144 9.86 -10.76 -24.95
N SER A 145 11.10 -10.67 -25.41
CA SER A 145 12.29 -10.69 -24.55
C SER A 145 12.31 -9.50 -23.61
N VAL A 146 11.82 -8.35 -24.07
CA VAL A 146 11.71 -7.11 -23.29
C VAL A 146 10.68 -7.26 -22.19
N ASP A 147 9.47 -7.73 -22.52
CA ASP A 147 8.41 -7.86 -21.50
C ASP A 147 8.73 -8.97 -20.49
N SER A 148 9.36 -10.06 -20.95
CA SER A 148 9.86 -11.10 -20.06
C SER A 148 10.96 -10.57 -19.13
N GLY A 149 11.90 -9.79 -19.64
CA GLY A 149 12.96 -9.17 -18.85
C GLY A 149 12.42 -8.17 -17.82
N ASN A 150 11.47 -7.32 -18.22
CA ASN A 150 10.80 -6.40 -17.32
C ASN A 150 10.08 -7.15 -16.20
N LEU A 151 9.24 -8.13 -16.55
CA LEU A 151 8.52 -8.93 -15.54
C LEU A 151 9.48 -9.67 -14.61
N ALA A 152 10.57 -10.24 -15.14
CA ALA A 152 11.58 -10.90 -14.32
C ALA A 152 12.18 -9.95 -13.27
N GLY A 153 12.55 -8.72 -13.68
CA GLY A 153 13.02 -7.69 -12.75
C GLY A 153 11.96 -7.31 -11.71
N HIS A 154 10.70 -7.16 -12.14
CA HIS A 154 9.58 -6.86 -11.22
C HIS A 154 9.34 -7.99 -10.20
N LEU A 155 9.44 -9.27 -10.60
CA LEU A 155 9.27 -10.41 -9.69
C LEU A 155 10.39 -10.49 -8.64
N VAL A 156 11.63 -10.16 -9.01
CA VAL A 156 12.75 -10.08 -8.06
C VAL A 156 12.53 -8.95 -7.05
N ALA A 157 12.11 -7.78 -7.52
CA ALA A 157 11.79 -6.66 -6.63
C ALA A 157 10.62 -7.01 -5.69
N LEU A 158 9.55 -7.60 -6.21
CA LEU A 158 8.39 -8.02 -5.42
C LEU A 158 8.76 -9.07 -4.36
N HIS A 159 9.61 -10.04 -4.71
CA HIS A 159 10.12 -11.04 -3.77
C HIS A 159 10.79 -10.39 -2.56
N GLN A 160 11.66 -9.40 -2.81
CA GLN A 160 12.38 -8.65 -1.78
C GLN A 160 11.42 -7.76 -0.97
N SER A 161 10.50 -7.06 -1.63
CA SER A 161 9.50 -6.23 -0.95
C SER A 161 8.63 -7.06 0.01
N CYS A 162 8.20 -8.26 -0.37
CA CYS A 162 7.43 -9.13 0.53
C CYS A 162 8.24 -9.52 1.79
N GLN A 163 9.55 -9.71 1.67
CA GLN A 163 10.43 -10.00 2.81
C GLN A 163 10.64 -8.76 3.69
N GLU A 164 10.76 -7.58 3.09
CA GLU A 164 10.85 -6.31 3.81
C GLU A 164 9.58 -6.03 4.62
N LEU A 165 8.40 -6.22 4.02
CA LEU A 165 7.11 -5.99 4.68
C LEU A 165 6.91 -6.84 5.94
N ILE A 166 7.47 -8.05 6.00
CA ILE A 166 7.46 -8.91 7.20
C ILE A 166 8.20 -8.25 8.37
N ASN A 167 9.29 -7.53 8.07
CA ASN A 167 10.21 -6.96 9.05
C ASN A 167 10.01 -5.45 9.27
N ARG A 168 9.02 -4.84 8.62
CA ARG A 168 8.69 -3.44 8.79
C ARG A 168 7.62 -3.25 9.87
N PRO A 169 7.68 -2.18 10.69
CA PRO A 169 6.58 -1.82 11.57
C PRO A 169 5.29 -1.58 10.78
N LEU A 170 4.15 -1.97 11.35
CA LEU A 170 2.85 -1.85 10.68
C LEU A 170 2.45 -0.39 10.40
N LEU A 171 2.75 0.49 11.34
CA LEU A 171 2.45 1.92 11.29
C LEU A 171 3.73 2.75 11.33
N GLY A 172 3.69 3.94 10.77
CA GLY A 172 4.79 4.88 10.80
C GLY A 172 4.48 6.20 10.08
N PRO A 173 5.45 7.12 9.98
CA PRO A 173 5.21 8.46 9.44
C PRO A 173 4.67 8.49 7.99
N TRP A 174 4.88 7.42 7.23
CA TRP A 174 4.34 7.28 5.87
C TRP A 174 2.81 7.26 5.84
N VAL A 175 2.15 6.72 6.87
CA VAL A 175 0.68 6.69 6.98
C VAL A 175 0.12 8.12 6.90
N PHE A 176 0.65 9.03 7.72
CA PHE A 176 0.21 10.42 7.72
C PHE A 176 0.65 11.17 6.46
N SER A 177 1.78 10.77 5.86
CA SER A 177 2.22 11.32 4.58
C SER A 177 1.25 10.96 3.44
N GLY A 178 0.73 9.72 3.42
CA GLY A 178 -0.28 9.26 2.46
C GLY A 178 -1.60 10.00 2.62
N ILE A 179 -2.13 10.08 3.84
CA ILE A 179 -3.35 10.84 4.16
C ILE A 179 -3.18 12.32 3.78
N THR A 180 -2.00 12.89 4.01
CA THR A 180 -1.67 14.27 3.59
C THR A 180 -1.75 14.44 2.07
N ASP A 181 -1.26 13.47 1.29
CA ASP A 181 -1.35 13.53 -0.18
C ASP A 181 -2.82 13.61 -0.63
N ALA A 182 -3.68 12.77 -0.07
CA ALA A 182 -5.12 12.76 -0.38
C ALA A 182 -5.80 14.09 0.03
N ILE A 183 -5.52 14.61 1.23
CA ILE A 183 -6.02 15.94 1.68
C ILE A 183 -5.59 17.05 0.72
N LEU A 184 -4.34 17.03 0.24
CA LEU A 184 -3.84 18.02 -0.70
C LEU A 184 -4.55 17.92 -2.07
N LEU A 185 -4.94 16.72 -2.49
CA LEU A 185 -5.74 16.53 -3.70
C LEU A 185 -7.17 17.06 -3.53
N VAL A 186 -7.82 16.84 -2.38
CA VAL A 186 -9.12 17.47 -2.08
C VAL A 186 -9.01 18.99 -2.18
N ARG A 187 -7.97 19.59 -1.57
CA ARG A 187 -7.74 21.04 -1.66
C ARG A 187 -7.50 21.51 -3.09
N ALA A 188 -6.76 20.75 -3.89
CA ALA A 188 -6.48 21.08 -5.28
C ALA A 188 -7.77 21.06 -6.12
N SER A 189 -8.59 20.02 -5.98
CA SER A 189 -9.87 19.90 -6.70
C SER A 189 -10.88 20.95 -6.23
N SER A 190 -10.94 21.26 -4.93
CA SER A 190 -11.78 22.33 -4.38
C SER A 190 -11.43 23.72 -4.95
N ARG A 191 -10.15 23.99 -5.23
CA ARG A 191 -9.72 25.26 -5.85
C ARG A 191 -10.06 25.36 -7.34
N ALA A 192 -10.17 24.23 -8.03
CA ALA A 192 -10.53 24.19 -9.45
C ALA A 192 -12.02 24.52 -9.70
N ILE A 193 -12.85 24.42 -8.67
CA ILE A 193 -14.26 24.79 -8.71
C ILE A 193 -14.42 26.32 -8.85
N SER A 194 -15.13 26.76 -9.90
CA SER A 194 -15.41 28.19 -10.15
C SER A 194 -16.36 28.82 -9.12
N ASP A 195 -16.13 30.08 -8.79
CA ASP A 195 -16.69 30.79 -7.62
C ASP A 195 -18.05 31.48 -7.92
N ASP A 196 -18.87 30.87 -8.78
CA ASP A 196 -19.88 31.65 -9.51
C ASP A 196 -21.18 31.97 -8.72
N ARG A 197 -21.37 31.49 -7.48
CA ARG A 197 -22.60 31.80 -6.70
C ARG A 197 -22.42 31.97 -5.18
N ARG A 198 -22.96 33.11 -4.71
CA ARG A 198 -22.93 33.67 -3.34
C ARG A 198 -23.62 32.81 -2.25
N THR A 199 -24.37 31.77 -2.63
CA THR A 199 -25.09 30.86 -1.71
C THR A 199 -24.19 29.77 -1.11
N GLN A 200 -22.94 29.65 -1.57
CA GLN A 200 -22.08 28.47 -1.35
C GLN A 200 -20.77 28.76 -0.58
N THR A 201 -20.59 29.99 -0.08
CA THR A 201 -19.45 30.33 0.77
C THR A 201 -19.44 29.51 2.07
N VAL A 202 -20.62 29.16 2.60
CA VAL A 202 -20.75 28.41 3.86
C VAL A 202 -20.30 26.96 3.71
N THR A 203 -20.77 26.24 2.68
CA THR A 203 -20.39 24.83 2.47
C THR A 203 -18.92 24.69 2.07
N ARG A 204 -18.37 25.62 1.27
CA ARG A 204 -16.93 25.67 0.97
C ARG A 204 -16.10 25.93 2.23
N LYS A 205 -16.56 26.84 3.09
CA LYS A 205 -15.93 27.08 4.38
C LYS A 205 -15.97 25.84 5.28
N HIS A 206 -17.09 25.12 5.35
CA HIS A 206 -17.16 23.86 6.10
C HIS A 206 -16.18 22.81 5.57
N LEU A 207 -16.00 22.72 4.25
CA LEU A 207 -14.99 21.85 3.63
C LEU A 207 -13.57 22.25 4.05
N ASP A 208 -13.23 23.55 3.95
CA ASP A 208 -11.93 24.05 4.36
C ASP A 208 -11.67 23.84 5.87
N ASP A 209 -12.67 24.11 6.72
CA ASP A 209 -12.60 23.88 8.18
C ASP A 209 -12.37 22.39 8.49
N ALA A 210 -13.04 21.47 7.79
CA ALA A 210 -12.86 20.03 7.94
C ALA A 210 -11.46 19.57 7.49
N LEU A 211 -10.95 20.11 6.38
CA LEU A 211 -9.60 19.82 5.89
C LEU A 211 -8.51 20.39 6.81
N ASP A 212 -8.75 21.54 7.45
CA ASP A 212 -7.85 22.11 8.45
C ASP A 212 -7.83 21.28 9.73
N ALA A 213 -8.99 20.77 10.18
CA ALA A 213 -9.07 19.86 11.32
C ALA A 213 -8.29 18.56 11.08
N LEU A 214 -8.48 17.92 9.92
CA LEU A 214 -7.72 16.74 9.51
C LEU A 214 -6.22 17.02 9.46
N ALA A 215 -5.79 18.10 8.79
CA ALA A 215 -4.38 18.45 8.69
C ALA A 215 -3.74 18.75 10.08
N GLY A 216 -4.52 19.33 11.00
CA GLY A 216 -4.12 19.53 12.39
C GLY A 216 -3.90 18.23 13.15
N ALA A 217 -4.81 17.25 12.98
CA ALA A 217 -4.71 15.94 13.62
C ALA A 217 -3.50 15.11 13.14
N LEU A 218 -2.96 15.39 11.94
CA LEU A 218 -1.75 14.73 11.44
C LEU A 218 -0.44 15.20 12.10
N ASN A 219 -0.49 16.12 13.08
CA ASN A 219 0.69 16.62 13.79
C ASN A 219 0.48 16.69 15.32
N PRO A 220 1.47 16.27 16.13
CA PRO A 220 2.70 15.57 15.76
C PRO A 220 2.44 14.12 15.33
N VAL A 221 3.43 13.50 14.66
CA VAL A 221 3.36 12.07 14.31
C VAL A 221 3.41 11.21 15.59
N PRO A 222 2.45 10.30 15.80
CA PRO A 222 2.44 9.39 16.95
C PRO A 222 3.69 8.50 16.99
N VAL A 223 4.18 8.24 18.20
CA VAL A 223 5.36 7.40 18.44
C VAL A 223 4.97 6.08 19.10
N THR A 224 3.95 6.09 19.96
CA THR A 224 3.50 4.91 20.68
C THR A 224 2.26 4.29 20.05
N THR A 225 2.04 2.99 20.30
CA THR A 225 0.86 2.27 19.81
C THR A 225 -0.45 2.93 20.26
N GLY A 226 -0.54 3.36 21.53
CA GLY A 226 -1.73 4.02 22.06
C GLY A 226 -2.06 5.36 21.39
N GLU A 227 -1.04 6.18 21.10
CA GLU A 227 -1.22 7.43 20.35
C GLU A 227 -1.72 7.16 18.93
N TRP A 228 -1.21 6.12 18.26
CA TRP A 228 -1.68 5.72 16.93
C TRP A 228 -3.15 5.30 16.94
N VAL A 229 -3.57 4.47 17.91
CA VAL A 229 -4.96 4.03 18.06
C VAL A 229 -5.90 5.22 18.20
N LEU A 230 -5.59 6.11 19.15
CA LEU A 230 -6.41 7.29 19.42
C LEU A 230 -6.46 8.21 18.20
N ARG A 231 -5.32 8.41 17.54
CA ARG A 231 -5.25 9.36 16.42
C ARG A 231 -5.94 8.84 15.16
N LEU A 232 -5.80 7.57 14.83
CA LEU A 232 -6.52 7.00 13.68
C LEU A 232 -8.04 6.99 13.91
N ALA A 233 -8.51 6.75 15.15
CA ALA A 233 -9.94 6.86 15.48
C ALA A 233 -10.47 8.30 15.39
N GLU A 234 -9.68 9.30 15.81
CA GLU A 234 -10.01 10.72 15.60
C GLU A 234 -10.09 11.06 14.10
N LEU A 235 -9.06 10.66 13.34
CA LEU A 235 -9.00 10.88 11.89
C LEU A 235 -10.17 10.22 11.15
N GLU A 236 -10.60 9.03 11.55
CA GLU A 236 -11.76 8.35 10.98
C GLU A 236 -13.03 9.19 11.13
N THR A 237 -13.26 9.74 12.32
CA THR A 237 -14.43 10.58 12.60
C THR A 237 -14.41 11.86 11.77
N LEU A 238 -13.24 12.50 11.67
CA LEU A 238 -13.04 13.69 10.85
C LEU A 238 -13.20 13.40 9.35
N ALA A 239 -12.70 12.26 8.87
CA ALA A 239 -12.80 11.85 7.48
C ALA A 239 -14.23 11.52 7.06
N ARG A 240 -15.03 10.87 7.93
CA ARG A 240 -16.48 10.69 7.68
C ARG A 240 -17.19 12.03 7.50
N THR A 241 -16.87 13.00 8.38
CA THR A 241 -17.42 14.36 8.29
C THR A 241 -17.03 15.03 6.97
N LEU A 242 -15.77 14.88 6.53
CA LEU A 242 -15.29 15.39 5.25
C LEU A 242 -16.08 14.80 4.07
N VAL A 243 -16.29 13.47 4.05
CA VAL A 243 -17.05 12.78 3.00
C VAL A 243 -18.51 13.26 2.97
N ASP A 244 -19.16 13.41 4.12
CA ASP A 244 -20.55 13.90 4.18
C ASP A 244 -20.70 15.33 3.63
N ILE A 245 -19.74 16.20 3.93
CA ILE A 245 -19.67 17.56 3.36
C ILE A 245 -19.45 17.49 1.84
N ALA A 246 -18.51 16.66 1.38
CA ALA A 246 -18.22 16.50 -0.05
C ALA A 246 -19.43 15.94 -0.83
N ARG A 247 -20.14 14.95 -0.27
CA ARG A 247 -21.38 14.42 -0.86
C ARG A 247 -22.46 15.46 -0.99
N THR A 248 -22.61 16.30 0.04
CA THR A 248 -23.57 17.41 0.02
C THR A 248 -23.21 18.42 -1.08
N LEU A 249 -21.92 18.75 -1.23
CA LEU A 249 -21.43 19.63 -2.30
C LEU A 249 -21.71 19.06 -3.70
N THR A 250 -21.43 17.78 -3.93
CA THR A 250 -21.66 17.13 -5.23
C THR A 250 -23.15 17.03 -5.56
N ALA A 251 -24.00 16.68 -4.59
CA ALA A 251 -25.45 16.53 -4.78
C ALA A 251 -26.14 17.86 -5.14
N GLU A 252 -25.62 18.99 -4.66
CA GLU A 252 -26.18 20.31 -4.95
C GLU A 252 -25.87 20.82 -6.37
N ARG A 253 -24.87 20.25 -7.06
CA ARG A 253 -24.32 20.84 -8.29
C ARG A 253 -24.26 19.91 -9.50
N GLY A 254 -24.02 18.60 -9.34
CA GLY A 254 -23.99 17.64 -10.44
C GLY A 254 -22.89 17.84 -11.51
N ASP A 255 -21.92 18.75 -11.29
CA ASP A 255 -20.80 19.00 -12.21
C ASP A 255 -19.62 18.05 -11.96
N SER A 256 -18.81 17.79 -12.99
CA SER A 256 -17.67 16.86 -12.93
C SER A 256 -16.56 17.31 -11.97
N ALA A 257 -16.36 18.62 -11.79
CA ALA A 257 -15.38 19.17 -10.85
C ALA A 257 -15.75 18.91 -9.38
N ASP A 258 -17.06 18.92 -9.05
CA ASP A 258 -17.53 18.60 -7.71
C ASP A 258 -17.44 17.08 -7.43
N ALA A 259 -17.52 16.26 -8.48
CA ALA A 259 -17.27 14.83 -8.38
C ALA A 259 -15.81 14.51 -8.02
N GLU A 260 -14.84 15.30 -8.49
CA GLU A 260 -13.43 15.12 -8.10
C GLU A 260 -13.19 15.39 -6.61
N VAL A 261 -13.87 16.38 -6.02
CA VAL A 261 -13.76 16.66 -4.58
C VAL A 261 -14.26 15.47 -3.77
N LEU A 262 -15.40 14.89 -4.15
CA LEU A 262 -15.93 13.70 -3.50
C LEU A 262 -14.99 12.51 -3.64
N VAL A 263 -14.46 12.25 -4.84
CA VAL A 263 -13.51 11.15 -5.06
C VAL A 263 -12.30 11.26 -4.14
N TRP A 264 -11.67 12.44 -4.05
CA TRP A 264 -10.51 12.59 -3.17
C TRP A 264 -10.88 12.60 -1.68
N ALA A 265 -12.09 13.02 -1.31
CA ALA A 265 -12.57 12.91 0.07
C ALA A 265 -12.81 11.45 0.46
N GLU A 266 -13.37 10.64 -0.44
CA GLU A 266 -13.50 9.19 -0.26
C GLU A 266 -12.12 8.54 -0.17
N ALA A 267 -11.15 8.94 -0.99
CA ALA A 267 -9.77 8.47 -0.89
C ALA A 267 -9.12 8.78 0.47
N VAL A 268 -9.38 9.95 1.08
CA VAL A 268 -8.91 10.26 2.45
C VAL A 268 -9.50 9.26 3.45
N PHE A 269 -10.79 8.99 3.35
CA PHE A 269 -11.47 8.05 4.24
C PHE A 269 -10.96 6.60 4.04
N GLU A 270 -10.81 6.16 2.79
CA GLU A 270 -10.32 4.83 2.43
C GLU A 270 -8.86 4.61 2.88
N ASP A 271 -7.99 5.60 2.73
CA ASP A 271 -6.60 5.55 3.24
C ASP A 271 -6.62 5.28 4.76
N ILE A 272 -7.43 6.04 5.51
CA ILE A 272 -7.56 5.90 6.97
C ILE A 272 -8.16 4.55 7.36
N GLU A 273 -9.26 4.15 6.70
CA GLU A 273 -9.93 2.87 6.95
C GLU A 273 -8.98 1.69 6.69
N SER A 274 -8.17 1.77 5.63
CA SER A 274 -7.22 0.71 5.31
C SER A 274 -6.18 0.50 6.40
N HIS A 275 -5.68 1.57 7.04
CA HIS A 275 -4.73 1.47 8.16
C HIS A 275 -5.41 1.08 9.48
N LEU A 276 -6.67 1.48 9.69
CA LEU A 276 -7.48 1.02 10.82
C LEU A 276 -7.76 -0.48 10.75
N ARG A 277 -8.04 -1.00 9.55
CA ARG A 277 -8.25 -2.43 9.33
C ARG A 277 -7.01 -3.24 9.73
N ASP A 278 -5.83 -2.74 9.42
CA ASP A 278 -4.56 -3.36 9.84
C ASP A 278 -4.42 -3.36 11.37
N LEU A 279 -4.69 -2.21 12.00
CA LEU A 279 -4.64 -2.07 13.46
C LEU A 279 -5.64 -3.00 14.15
N ASP A 280 -6.87 -3.08 13.66
CA ASP A 280 -7.92 -3.91 14.25
C ASP A 280 -7.64 -5.41 14.07
N MET A 281 -6.98 -5.79 12.97
CA MET A 281 -6.57 -7.18 12.73
C MET A 281 -5.35 -7.58 13.57
N VAL A 282 -4.32 -6.73 13.64
CA VAL A 282 -3.02 -7.09 14.23
C VAL A 282 -2.88 -6.63 15.66
N LEU A 283 -3.54 -5.56 16.07
CA LEU A 283 -3.45 -4.97 17.41
C LEU A 283 -4.83 -4.76 18.06
N PRO A 284 -5.78 -5.73 18.01
CA PRO A 284 -7.12 -5.56 18.57
C PRO A 284 -7.10 -5.23 20.08
N TRP A 285 -6.06 -5.68 20.78
CA TRP A 285 -5.84 -5.42 22.20
C TRP A 285 -5.60 -3.94 22.49
N ALA A 286 -5.08 -3.18 21.52
CA ALA A 286 -4.70 -1.79 21.73
C ALA A 286 -5.93 -0.91 21.97
N ARG A 287 -7.07 -1.21 21.34
CA ARG A 287 -8.35 -0.54 21.69
C ARG A 287 -8.86 -0.93 23.07
N LEU A 288 -8.64 -2.17 23.52
CA LEU A 288 -9.03 -2.58 24.89
C LEU A 288 -8.21 -1.84 25.96
N VAL A 289 -6.93 -1.57 25.67
CA VAL A 289 -6.02 -0.89 26.60
C VAL A 289 -6.17 0.64 26.53
N PHE A 290 -6.31 1.20 25.33
CA PHE A 290 -6.25 2.66 25.10
C PHE A 290 -7.56 3.30 24.62
N GLY A 291 -8.51 2.51 24.11
CA GLY A 291 -9.71 3.01 23.41
C GLY A 291 -10.79 3.61 24.30
N ASN A 292 -10.67 3.51 25.63
CA ASN A 292 -11.56 4.20 26.55
C ASN A 292 -10.98 5.57 26.89
N ALA A 293 -11.51 6.62 26.27
CA ALA A 293 -11.24 8.04 26.58
C ALA A 293 -11.80 8.48 27.95
N VAL A 294 -11.84 7.60 28.95
CA VAL A 294 -12.20 7.92 30.32
C VAL A 294 -10.93 7.85 31.17
N PRO A 295 -10.48 8.95 31.80
CA PRO A 295 -9.50 8.86 32.87
C PRO A 295 -10.21 8.19 34.05
N HIS A 296 -10.14 6.86 34.11
CA HIS A 296 -10.45 6.12 35.32
C HIS A 296 -9.16 5.61 35.94
N PRO A 297 -9.08 5.62 37.27
CA PRO A 297 -7.84 5.47 37.99
C PRO A 297 -7.28 4.09 37.68
N THR A 298 -6.19 4.11 36.93
CA THR A 298 -5.00 3.35 37.24
C THR A 298 -5.26 1.87 37.57
N ILE A 299 -5.37 1.06 36.51
CA ILE A 299 -4.26 0.12 36.40
C ILE A 299 -3.09 1.03 36.04
N ASP A 300 -2.40 1.56 37.05
CA ASP A 300 -1.15 2.25 36.79
C ASP A 300 -0.38 1.26 35.93
N ALA A 301 0.04 1.69 34.74
CA ALA A 301 0.92 0.87 33.94
C ALA A 301 2.05 0.38 34.87
N GLU A 302 2.52 1.19 35.82
CA GLU A 302 3.45 0.79 36.89
C GLU A 302 2.97 -0.26 37.91
N GLN A 303 1.67 -0.38 38.25
CA GLN A 303 1.18 -1.40 39.20
C GLN A 303 0.81 -2.74 38.55
N ALA A 304 0.52 -2.77 37.25
CA ALA A 304 0.52 -4.01 36.47
C ALA A 304 1.91 -4.37 35.91
N SER A 305 2.79 -3.37 35.71
CA SER A 305 4.15 -3.51 35.14
C SER A 305 5.20 -3.75 36.22
N GLY A 306 5.11 -4.90 36.87
CA GLY A 306 6.33 -5.49 37.46
C GLY A 306 7.35 -5.93 36.40
N SER A 307 6.96 -6.01 35.12
CA SER A 307 7.82 -6.41 33.99
C SER A 307 8.01 -5.25 33.01
N THR A 308 9.25 -5.06 32.58
CA THR A 308 9.65 -4.09 31.55
C THR A 308 9.08 -4.48 30.18
N GLU A 309 8.70 -5.75 30.04
CA GLU A 309 8.33 -6.47 28.83
C GLU A 309 6.89 -6.16 28.38
N ILE A 310 5.90 -6.13 29.30
CA ILE A 310 4.53 -5.67 29.00
C ILE A 310 4.54 -4.19 28.57
N ALA A 311 5.32 -3.36 29.27
CA ALA A 311 5.49 -1.95 28.87
C ALA A 311 6.13 -1.83 27.48
N HIS A 312 7.09 -2.69 27.14
CA HIS A 312 7.73 -2.69 25.82
C HIS A 312 6.79 -3.10 24.68
N LEU A 313 5.86 -4.03 24.92
CA LEU A 313 4.79 -4.37 23.98
C LEU A 313 3.86 -3.17 23.70
N PHE A 314 3.56 -2.38 24.73
CA PHE A 314 2.63 -1.26 24.64
C PHE A 314 3.24 0.03 24.10
N LEU A 315 4.53 0.24 24.30
CA LEU A 315 5.21 1.49 23.99
C LEU A 315 5.95 1.50 22.65
N THR A 316 6.11 0.34 22.01
CA THR A 316 6.78 0.23 20.70
C THR A 316 5.88 -0.44 19.67
N LEU A 317 5.98 0.02 18.41
CA LEU A 317 5.28 -0.62 17.28
C LEU A 317 6.04 -1.89 16.86
N PRO A 318 5.47 -3.09 17.04
CA PRO A 318 6.13 -4.31 16.62
C PRO A 318 6.06 -4.47 15.09
N THR A 319 7.01 -5.22 14.55
CA THR A 319 6.95 -5.73 13.17
C THR A 319 5.99 -6.92 13.12
N LEU A 320 5.55 -7.33 11.92
CA LEU A 320 4.76 -8.56 11.79
C LEU A 320 5.53 -9.80 12.26
N ALA A 321 6.85 -9.83 12.05
CA ALA A 321 7.73 -10.89 12.52
C ALA A 321 7.82 -10.96 14.06
N ASP A 322 7.96 -9.83 14.73
CA ASP A 322 8.15 -9.77 16.19
C ASP A 322 6.85 -9.95 16.96
N THR A 323 5.71 -9.59 16.36
CA THR A 323 4.42 -9.52 17.06
C THR A 323 4.03 -10.82 17.77
N PRO A 324 4.15 -12.01 17.14
CA PRO A 324 3.80 -13.28 17.79
C PRO A 324 4.58 -13.53 19.08
N ASP A 325 5.91 -13.41 19.05
CA ASP A 325 6.78 -13.69 20.20
C ASP A 325 6.53 -12.69 21.35
N ARG A 326 6.30 -11.42 21.01
CA ARG A 326 5.95 -10.39 22.00
C ARG A 326 4.58 -10.64 22.62
N CYS A 327 3.60 -11.08 21.84
CA CYS A 327 2.28 -11.44 22.35
C CYS A 327 2.35 -12.68 23.26
N GLU A 328 3.08 -13.72 22.88
CA GLU A 328 3.29 -14.91 23.71
C GLU A 328 3.92 -14.55 25.07
N THR A 329 4.99 -13.75 25.05
CA THR A 329 5.64 -13.27 26.27
C THR A 329 4.66 -12.52 27.19
N ALA A 330 3.86 -11.61 26.62
CA ALA A 330 2.86 -10.87 27.40
C ALA A 330 1.72 -11.76 27.93
N ILE A 331 1.31 -12.77 27.17
CA ILE A 331 0.30 -13.75 27.60
C ILE A 331 0.80 -14.54 28.82
N ASP A 332 2.06 -15.00 28.81
CA ASP A 332 2.65 -15.74 29.92
C ASP A 332 2.68 -14.90 31.21
N GLU A 333 3.09 -13.63 31.09
CA GLU A 333 3.13 -12.69 32.22
C GLU A 333 1.73 -12.36 32.76
N LEU A 334 0.77 -12.07 31.88
CA LEU A 334 -0.62 -11.80 32.27
C LEU A 334 -1.28 -13.04 32.90
N THR A 335 -0.95 -14.25 32.42
CA THR A 335 -1.43 -15.50 33.00
C THR A 335 -0.86 -15.72 34.40
N ALA A 336 0.42 -15.44 34.61
CA ALA A 336 1.04 -15.50 35.93
C ALA A 336 0.45 -14.44 36.88
N PHE A 337 0.19 -13.24 36.40
CA PHE A 337 -0.45 -12.17 37.18
C PHE A 337 -1.89 -12.53 37.57
N ARG A 338 -2.68 -13.05 36.62
CA ARG A 338 -4.03 -13.59 36.86
C ARG A 338 -4.04 -14.66 37.95
N ALA A 339 -3.09 -15.60 37.92
CA ALA A 339 -3.01 -16.65 38.93
C ALA A 339 -2.75 -16.11 40.35
N ARG A 340 -1.97 -15.03 40.49
CA ARG A 340 -1.74 -14.36 41.77
C ARG A 340 -2.98 -13.62 42.28
N LEU A 341 -3.78 -13.06 41.37
CA LEU A 341 -5.02 -12.35 41.70
C LEU A 341 -6.13 -13.28 42.19
N ALA A 342 -6.12 -14.58 41.91
CA ALA A 342 -7.20 -15.50 42.28
C ALA A 342 -7.44 -15.70 43.81
N ASN A 343 -6.71 -14.99 44.68
CA ASN A 343 -6.75 -15.12 46.13
C ASN A 343 -7.58 -14.06 46.89
N ASP A 344 -8.35 -13.16 46.25
CA ASP A 344 -9.17 -12.19 47.00
C ASP A 344 -10.42 -11.65 46.24
N SER A 345 -11.39 -11.13 47.01
CA SER A 345 -12.67 -10.39 46.78
C SER A 345 -13.40 -10.26 45.39
N THR A 346 -14.59 -9.65 45.39
CA THR A 346 -15.44 -9.39 44.19
C THR A 346 -14.89 -8.35 43.21
N VAL A 347 -14.06 -7.41 43.65
CA VAL A 347 -13.38 -6.43 42.78
C VAL A 347 -12.39 -7.13 41.83
N GLN A 348 -11.89 -8.31 42.24
CA GLN A 348 -11.02 -9.16 41.45
C GLN A 348 -11.70 -9.89 40.29
N ARG A 349 -13.03 -10.05 40.31
CA ARG A 349 -13.76 -10.72 39.21
C ARG A 349 -13.77 -9.85 37.95
N ASP A 350 -13.99 -8.55 38.08
CA ASP A 350 -13.94 -7.61 36.95
C ASP A 350 -12.50 -7.46 36.41
N ALA A 351 -11.52 -7.35 37.31
CA ALA A 351 -10.11 -7.34 36.94
C ALA A 351 -9.69 -8.63 36.22
N SER A 352 -10.12 -9.80 36.71
CA SER A 352 -9.86 -11.09 36.05
C SER A 352 -10.45 -11.13 34.65
N SER A 353 -11.72 -10.75 34.45
CA SER A 353 -12.36 -10.77 33.13
C SER A 353 -11.69 -9.84 32.11
N ARG A 354 -11.16 -8.70 32.56
CA ARG A 354 -10.39 -7.80 31.70
C ARG A 354 -9.07 -8.44 31.27
N ILE A 355 -8.40 -9.15 32.20
CA ILE A 355 -7.16 -9.89 31.90
C ILE A 355 -7.44 -11.05 30.94
N ASP A 356 -8.53 -11.81 31.09
CA ASP A 356 -8.92 -12.83 30.09
C ASP A 356 -9.05 -12.21 28.70
N SER A 357 -9.83 -11.12 28.61
CA SER A 357 -10.12 -10.46 27.34
C SER A 357 -8.84 -9.95 26.66
N LEU A 358 -7.89 -9.45 27.45
CA LEU A 358 -6.59 -9.03 26.95
C LEU A 358 -5.74 -10.22 26.46
N ILE A 359 -5.69 -11.32 27.22
CA ILE A 359 -4.99 -12.54 26.82
C ILE A 359 -5.55 -13.08 25.50
N ASP A 360 -6.87 -13.20 25.39
CA ASP A 360 -7.54 -13.68 24.17
C ASP A 360 -7.23 -12.77 22.98
N SER A 361 -7.24 -11.45 23.20
CA SER A 361 -6.95 -10.47 22.16
C SER A 361 -5.47 -10.50 21.73
N LEU A 362 -4.53 -10.77 22.64
CA LEU A 362 -3.10 -10.97 22.32
C LEU A 362 -2.88 -12.28 21.55
N ALA A 363 -3.59 -13.34 21.91
CA ALA A 363 -3.52 -14.61 21.18
C ALA A 363 -4.04 -14.44 19.74
N GLY A 364 -5.13 -13.68 19.57
CA GLY A 364 -5.65 -13.27 18.26
C GLY A 364 -4.63 -12.47 17.44
N SER A 365 -3.97 -11.49 18.07
CA SER A 365 -2.88 -10.70 17.46
C SER A 365 -1.73 -11.58 16.96
N ALA A 366 -1.24 -12.50 17.79
CA ALA A 366 -0.19 -13.45 17.41
C ALA A 366 -0.61 -14.32 16.22
N ALA A 367 -1.83 -14.86 16.24
CA ALA A 367 -2.36 -15.68 15.16
C ALA A 367 -2.51 -14.91 13.85
N ALA A 368 -3.03 -13.67 13.90
CA ALA A 368 -3.19 -12.79 12.76
C ALA A 368 -1.84 -12.43 12.13
N SER A 369 -0.86 -12.01 12.94
CA SER A 369 0.49 -11.70 12.46
C SER A 369 1.16 -12.91 11.81
N ARG A 370 1.08 -14.10 12.41
CA ARG A 370 1.60 -15.33 11.77
C ARG A 370 0.90 -15.63 10.45
N ALA A 371 -0.41 -15.34 10.33
CA ALA A 371 -1.14 -15.53 9.08
C ALA A 371 -0.66 -14.56 7.99
N LEU A 372 -0.46 -13.28 8.31
CA LEU A 372 0.07 -12.29 7.37
C LEU A 372 1.50 -12.62 6.94
N VAL A 373 2.37 -13.03 7.87
CA VAL A 373 3.73 -13.51 7.56
C VAL A 373 3.70 -14.69 6.59
N ARG A 374 2.81 -15.67 6.81
CA ARG A 374 2.65 -16.81 5.87
C ARG A 374 2.17 -16.37 4.49
N ARG A 375 1.22 -15.43 4.41
CA ARG A 375 0.71 -14.89 3.15
C ARG A 375 1.81 -14.17 2.36
N LEU A 376 2.54 -13.26 3.00
CA LEU A 376 3.71 -12.57 2.39
C LEU A 376 4.81 -13.56 1.97
N SER A 377 5.10 -14.57 2.79
CA SER A 377 6.08 -15.62 2.44
C SER A 377 5.63 -16.42 1.22
N THR A 378 4.34 -16.68 1.09
CA THR A 378 3.74 -17.38 -0.07
C THR A 378 3.86 -16.53 -1.33
N LEU A 379 3.55 -15.23 -1.26
CA LEU A 379 3.73 -14.28 -2.36
C LEU A 379 5.20 -14.19 -2.80
N SER A 380 6.10 -14.09 -1.82
CA SER A 380 7.56 -14.07 -2.03
C SER A 380 8.03 -15.35 -2.75
N GLN A 381 7.57 -16.52 -2.31
CA GLN A 381 7.93 -17.80 -2.92
C GLN A 381 7.35 -17.94 -4.32
N LEU A 382 6.08 -17.58 -4.53
CA LEU A 382 5.43 -17.64 -5.84
C LEU A 382 6.14 -16.72 -6.85
N SER A 383 6.50 -15.51 -6.44
CA SER A 383 7.25 -14.57 -7.28
C SER A 383 8.58 -15.16 -7.74
N ARG A 384 9.30 -15.82 -6.81
CA ARG A 384 10.55 -16.53 -7.11
C ARG A 384 10.32 -17.72 -8.04
N THR A 385 9.31 -18.54 -7.79
CA THR A 385 8.97 -19.69 -8.66
C THR A 385 8.61 -19.25 -10.07
N LEU A 386 7.88 -18.15 -10.24
CA LEU A 386 7.59 -17.59 -11.55
C LEU A 386 8.84 -17.10 -12.26
N PHE A 387 9.77 -16.45 -11.54
CA PHE A 387 11.05 -16.02 -12.09
C PHE A 387 11.95 -17.20 -12.49
N ASP A 388 12.14 -18.17 -11.59
CA ASP A 388 13.01 -19.33 -11.81
C ASP A 388 12.53 -20.24 -12.95
N ALA A 389 11.23 -20.19 -13.28
CA ALA A 389 10.65 -20.94 -14.40
C ALA A 389 10.96 -20.32 -15.78
N MET A 390 11.38 -19.05 -15.85
CA MET A 390 11.62 -18.35 -17.13
C MET A 390 12.92 -18.81 -17.79
N GLU A 391 12.80 -19.60 -18.86
CA GLU A 391 13.94 -20.07 -19.65
C GLU A 391 14.33 -19.04 -20.72
N PHE A 392 15.29 -18.16 -20.43
CA PHE A 392 15.70 -17.09 -21.36
C PHE A 392 16.52 -17.58 -22.58
N ASP A 393 17.16 -18.75 -22.50
CA ASP A 393 18.06 -19.28 -23.55
C ASP A 393 17.38 -19.39 -24.93
N PRO A 394 16.17 -19.98 -25.08
CA PRO A 394 15.48 -20.10 -26.36
C PRO A 394 15.07 -18.76 -26.98
N ILE A 395 14.73 -17.76 -26.14
CA ILE A 395 14.31 -16.44 -26.59
C ILE A 395 15.51 -15.64 -27.12
N ILE A 396 16.63 -15.65 -26.40
CA ILE A 396 17.85 -14.94 -26.80
C ILE A 396 18.44 -15.55 -28.07
N ALA A 397 18.44 -16.88 -28.20
CA ALA A 397 18.93 -17.58 -29.39
C ALA A 397 18.14 -17.23 -30.67
N SER A 398 16.81 -17.07 -30.56
CA SER A 398 15.96 -16.68 -31.69
C SER A 398 16.20 -15.24 -32.18
N THR A 399 16.70 -14.36 -31.30
CA THR A 399 16.99 -12.95 -31.63
C THR A 399 18.31 -12.81 -32.41
N GLN A 400 19.26 -13.75 -32.25
CA GLN A 400 20.55 -13.75 -32.95
C GLN A 400 20.46 -14.15 -34.44
N VAL A 401 19.35 -14.75 -34.88
CA VAL A 401 19.19 -15.22 -36.26
C VAL A 401 18.85 -14.08 -37.24
N VAL A 402 18.40 -12.92 -36.77
CA VAL A 402 18.00 -11.79 -37.63
C VAL A 402 19.18 -10.88 -38.03
N THR A 403 20.37 -11.04 -37.44
CA THR A 403 21.54 -10.18 -37.71
C THR A 403 22.53 -10.74 -38.74
N THR A 404 22.17 -11.81 -39.45
CA THR A 404 22.99 -12.36 -40.54
C THR A 404 22.16 -12.55 -41.82
N CYS A 405 21.91 -11.44 -42.52
CA CYS A 405 21.64 -11.40 -43.96
C CYS A 405 22.23 -10.11 -44.55
#